data_AF-A0A2Y9AAN4-F1
#
_entry.id   AF-A0A2Y9AAN4-F1
#
_cell.length_a   1.000
_cell.length_b   1.000
_cell.length_c   1.000
_cell.angle_alpha   90.00
_cell.angle_beta   90.00
_cell.angle_gamma   90.00
#
_symmetry.space_group_name_H-M   'P 1'
#
loop_
_entity.id
_entity.type
_entity.pdbx_description
1 polymer ?
#
loop_
_entity_poly.entity_id
_entity_poly.type
_entity_poly.pdbx_seq_one_letter_code
_entity_poly.pdbx_strand_id
1 'polypeptide(L)'
;MDGMTVETGAPVLILLGPPGAGKGTQARMLEEAHGLVQLSTGDLLRAAVTAGTPAGQAAKAVMEAGGLVSDEIVIEILRDRLAQPDCARGVILDGFPRTAVQASALDGLLAERGQRIDAAISLEVDDAAMVERISGRFTCGGCGEGYHDSFKAPAIPGTCDRCGGTKMKRRADDRAETVMQRLAAYHAETAPLIAYYEEAGSLTRIPAMGAIEEIAAELSAVVRQTARLGPIRGSWEGAERSQEREGPTMPYDKASSTGAQPSAEEAKDNASYWSANVRLILISLAIWAVVSFGFGIVLRPLLSGISVGGADLGFWFAQQGSILVFLALIFFYAWRMNKLDRDHGVEEE
;
A
#
# COMPACT_ATOMS: atom_id res chain seq x y z
N MET A 1 -33.07 -17.90 -36.07
CA MET A 1 -31.65 -17.81 -35.66
C MET A 1 -31.68 -17.06 -34.36
N ASP A 2 -31.90 -17.80 -33.28
CA ASP A 2 -32.11 -17.23 -31.96
C ASP A 2 -30.75 -16.81 -31.42
N GLY A 3 -30.44 -15.53 -31.62
CA GLY A 3 -29.26 -14.87 -31.08
C GLY A 3 -29.37 -14.84 -29.57
N MET A 4 -28.88 -15.89 -28.93
CA MET A 4 -28.68 -15.98 -27.50
C MET A 4 -27.65 -14.90 -27.13
N THR A 5 -28.11 -13.71 -26.77
CA THR A 5 -27.29 -12.68 -26.14
C THR A 5 -26.80 -13.28 -24.85
N VAL A 6 -25.54 -13.72 -24.83
CA VAL A 6 -24.86 -14.06 -23.58
C VAL A 6 -24.85 -12.75 -22.79
N GLU A 7 -25.64 -12.68 -21.72
CA GLU A 7 -25.49 -11.62 -20.72
C GLU A 7 -24.13 -11.83 -20.06
N THR A 8 -23.10 -11.26 -20.67
CA THR A 8 -21.76 -11.20 -20.12
C THR A 8 -21.82 -10.24 -18.94
N GLY A 9 -21.60 -10.75 -17.72
CA GLY A 9 -21.52 -9.90 -16.54
C GLY A 9 -20.49 -8.78 -16.74
N ALA A 10 -20.77 -7.59 -16.19
CA ALA A 10 -19.88 -6.44 -16.25
C ALA A 10 -18.54 -6.80 -15.56
N PRO A 11 -17.40 -6.82 -16.30
CA PRO A 11 -16.15 -7.32 -15.75
C PRO A 11 -15.62 -6.42 -14.62
N VAL A 12 -15.11 -7.03 -13.56
CA VAL A 12 -14.42 -6.34 -12.47
C VAL A 12 -12.94 -6.70 -12.53
N LEU A 13 -12.11 -5.72 -12.90
CA LEU A 13 -10.67 -5.88 -13.04
C LEU A 13 -9.95 -5.16 -11.90
N ILE A 14 -8.81 -5.71 -11.49
CA ILE A 14 -7.88 -5.03 -10.56
C ILE A 14 -6.57 -4.80 -11.29
N LEU A 15 -6.03 -3.58 -11.19
CA LEU A 15 -4.67 -3.28 -11.65
C LEU A 15 -3.70 -3.25 -10.46
N LEU A 16 -2.89 -4.30 -10.35
CA LEU A 16 -1.79 -4.40 -9.42
C LEU A 16 -0.50 -3.98 -10.11
N GLY A 17 0.36 -3.28 -9.38
CA GLY A 17 1.68 -2.92 -9.87
C GLY A 17 2.25 -1.76 -9.08
N PRO A 18 3.58 -1.62 -9.01
CA PRO A 18 4.19 -0.56 -8.25
C PRO A 18 3.89 0.83 -8.83
N PRO A 19 4.19 1.90 -8.07
CA PRO A 19 4.15 3.26 -8.58
C PRO A 19 5.02 3.41 -9.85
N GLY A 20 4.46 4.06 -10.87
CA GLY A 20 5.16 4.25 -12.15
C GLY A 20 5.00 3.10 -13.16
N ALA A 21 4.44 1.94 -12.78
CA ALA A 21 4.20 0.81 -13.69
C ALA A 21 3.22 1.08 -14.85
N GLY A 22 2.64 2.30 -14.93
CA GLY A 22 1.76 2.68 -16.03
C GLY A 22 0.26 2.37 -15.81
N LYS A 23 -0.16 1.93 -14.61
CA LYS A 23 -1.56 1.62 -14.28
C LYS A 23 -2.56 2.65 -14.79
N GLY A 24 -2.40 3.93 -14.46
CA GLY A 24 -3.32 4.99 -14.89
C GLY A 24 -3.35 5.21 -16.41
N THR A 25 -2.20 5.06 -17.10
CA THR A 25 -2.16 5.12 -18.56
C THR A 25 -2.95 3.97 -19.17
N GLN A 26 -2.73 2.76 -18.67
CA GLN A 26 -3.38 1.55 -19.17
C GLN A 26 -4.88 1.53 -18.84
N ALA A 27 -5.28 1.99 -17.64
CA ALA A 27 -6.67 2.13 -17.25
C ALA A 27 -7.42 3.04 -18.22
N ARG A 28 -6.90 4.25 -18.51
CA ARG A 28 -7.50 5.18 -19.49
C ARG A 28 -7.66 4.55 -20.87
N MET A 29 -6.65 3.82 -21.35
CA MET A 29 -6.73 3.13 -22.64
C MET A 29 -7.82 2.06 -22.65
N LEU A 30 -8.03 1.36 -21.53
CA LEU A 30 -9.13 0.41 -21.38
C LEU A 30 -10.51 1.08 -21.28
N GLU A 31 -10.62 2.23 -20.62
CA GLU A 31 -11.84 3.04 -20.61
C GLU A 31 -12.23 3.46 -22.04
N GLU A 32 -11.26 3.98 -22.80
CA GLU A 32 -11.45 4.41 -24.19
C GLU A 32 -11.83 3.25 -25.12
N ALA A 33 -11.17 2.09 -24.97
CA ALA A 33 -11.35 0.95 -25.87
C ALA A 33 -12.55 0.05 -25.54
N HIS A 34 -12.89 -0.12 -24.27
CA HIS A 34 -13.90 -1.09 -23.80
C HIS A 34 -15.06 -0.43 -23.04
N GLY A 35 -14.97 0.88 -22.78
CA GLY A 35 -16.03 1.61 -22.06
C GLY A 35 -16.13 1.24 -20.58
N LEU A 36 -15.07 0.65 -20.02
CA LEU A 36 -14.91 0.41 -18.57
C LEU A 36 -14.77 1.74 -17.83
N VAL A 37 -14.92 1.69 -16.51
CA VAL A 37 -14.74 2.86 -15.63
C VAL A 37 -13.63 2.59 -14.63
N GLN A 38 -12.61 3.45 -14.60
CA GLN A 38 -11.57 3.41 -13.59
C GLN A 38 -12.07 3.96 -12.25
N LEU A 39 -11.93 3.17 -11.21
CA LEU A 39 -12.24 3.52 -9.83
C LEU A 39 -10.94 3.57 -9.03
N SER A 40 -10.37 4.77 -8.88
CA SER A 40 -9.20 5.01 -8.04
C SER A 40 -9.63 5.38 -6.62
N THR A 41 -8.99 4.83 -5.58
CA THR A 41 -9.37 5.09 -4.17
C THR A 41 -9.37 6.59 -3.83
N GLY A 42 -8.42 7.34 -4.37
CA GLY A 42 -8.31 8.77 -4.14
C GLY A 42 -9.44 9.57 -4.79
N ASP A 43 -9.83 9.22 -6.01
CA ASP A 43 -10.95 9.88 -6.71
C ASP A 43 -12.29 9.47 -6.11
N LEU A 44 -12.45 8.20 -5.72
CA LEU A 44 -13.62 7.70 -5.01
C LEU A 44 -13.91 8.50 -3.75
N LEU A 45 -12.91 8.66 -2.89
CA LEU A 45 -13.04 9.43 -1.64
C LEU A 45 -13.42 10.88 -1.92
N ARG A 46 -12.72 11.56 -2.83
CA ARG A 46 -13.02 12.96 -3.18
C ARG A 46 -14.42 13.11 -3.75
N ALA A 47 -14.81 12.25 -4.69
CA ALA A 47 -16.13 12.29 -5.32
C ALA A 47 -17.25 12.04 -4.30
N ALA A 48 -17.09 11.07 -3.39
CA ALA A 48 -18.05 10.78 -2.34
C ALA A 48 -18.24 11.96 -1.38
N VAL A 49 -17.15 12.64 -1.01
CA VAL A 49 -17.16 13.85 -0.18
C VAL A 49 -17.90 14.98 -0.91
N THR A 50 -17.58 15.23 -2.18
CA THR A 50 -18.22 16.27 -2.99
C THR A 50 -19.72 16.00 -3.20
N ALA A 51 -20.09 14.74 -3.44
CA ALA A 51 -21.48 14.34 -3.59
C ALA A 51 -22.28 14.37 -2.28
N GLY A 52 -21.60 14.46 -1.13
CA GLY A 52 -22.23 14.52 0.18
C GLY A 52 -22.93 13.23 0.62
N THR A 53 -22.48 12.08 0.11
CA THR A 53 -22.98 10.76 0.52
C THR A 53 -22.73 10.51 2.02
N PRO A 54 -23.52 9.66 2.70
CA PRO A 54 -23.28 9.34 4.11
C PRO A 54 -21.85 8.85 4.38
N ALA A 55 -21.34 7.93 3.55
CA ALA A 55 -19.98 7.44 3.65
C ALA A 55 -18.93 8.53 3.32
N GLY A 56 -19.20 9.38 2.33
CA GLY A 56 -18.37 10.54 2.02
C GLY A 56 -18.28 11.57 3.15
N GLN A 57 -19.36 11.82 3.89
CA GLN A 57 -19.34 12.71 5.06
C GLN A 57 -18.55 12.09 6.22
N ALA A 58 -18.66 10.78 6.43
CA ALA A 58 -17.85 10.07 7.40
C ALA A 58 -16.35 10.14 7.04
N ALA A 59 -16.00 9.89 5.77
CA ALA A 59 -14.64 10.03 5.27
C ALA A 59 -14.12 11.47 5.45
N LYS A 60 -14.94 12.48 5.11
CA LYS A 60 -14.60 13.89 5.30
C LYS A 60 -14.23 14.20 6.75
N ALA A 61 -15.06 13.78 7.70
CA ALA A 61 -14.83 14.03 9.13
C ALA A 61 -13.51 13.40 9.62
N VAL A 62 -13.21 12.18 9.19
CA VAL A 62 -11.93 11.50 9.53
C VAL A 62 -10.74 12.24 8.91
N MET A 63 -10.83 12.63 7.65
CA MET A 63 -9.77 13.35 6.94
C MET A 63 -9.51 14.74 7.53
N GLU A 64 -10.56 15.49 7.90
CA GLU A 64 -10.44 16.80 8.54
C GLU A 64 -9.80 16.71 9.93
N ALA A 65 -9.95 15.57 10.63
CA ALA A 65 -9.28 15.27 11.88
C ALA A 65 -7.82 14.78 11.70
N GLY A 66 -7.32 14.68 10.46
CA GLY A 66 -5.98 14.15 10.16
C GLY A 66 -5.87 12.63 10.32
N GLY A 67 -7.00 11.93 10.45
CA GLY A 67 -7.07 10.48 10.55
C GLY A 67 -6.98 9.78 9.19
N LEU A 68 -6.73 8.47 9.24
CA LEU A 68 -6.81 7.59 8.07
C LEU A 68 -8.23 7.05 7.94
N VAL A 69 -8.79 7.13 6.73
CA VAL A 69 -10.12 6.59 6.43
C VAL A 69 -10.08 5.07 6.58
N SER A 70 -11.03 4.50 7.33
CA SER A 70 -11.06 3.06 7.58
C SER A 70 -11.50 2.27 6.35
N ASP A 71 -11.13 0.99 6.30
CA ASP A 71 -11.46 0.09 5.19
C ASP A 71 -12.98 -0.04 5.00
N GLU A 72 -13.76 -0.02 6.09
CA GLU A 72 -15.22 -0.09 6.05
C GLU A 72 -15.82 1.11 5.32
N ILE A 73 -15.31 2.33 5.59
CA ILE A 73 -15.77 3.54 4.89
C ILE A 73 -15.43 3.47 3.40
N VAL A 74 -14.25 2.96 3.06
CA VAL A 74 -13.83 2.80 1.66
C VAL A 74 -14.72 1.78 0.92
N ILE A 75 -15.05 0.66 1.57
CA ILE A 75 -15.96 -0.36 1.03
C ILE A 75 -17.36 0.20 0.78
N GLU A 76 -17.90 1.00 1.70
CA GLU A 76 -19.21 1.64 1.52
C GLU A 76 -19.21 2.68 0.39
N ILE A 77 -18.14 3.46 0.25
CA ILE A 77 -17.99 4.38 -0.89
C ILE A 77 -17.92 3.59 -2.21
N LEU A 78 -17.20 2.47 -2.22
CA LEU A 78 -17.10 1.62 -3.39
C LEU A 78 -18.46 0.97 -3.74
N ARG A 79 -19.23 0.53 -2.73
CA ARG A 79 -20.58 0.01 -2.87
C ARG A 79 -21.50 1.01 -3.58
N ASP A 80 -21.51 2.26 -3.11
CA ASP A 80 -22.27 3.35 -3.73
C ASP A 80 -21.81 3.63 -5.16
N ARG A 81 -20.50 3.62 -5.40
CA ARG A 81 -19.95 3.89 -6.73
C ARG A 81 -20.30 2.80 -7.74
N LEU A 82 -20.19 1.53 -7.36
CA LEU A 82 -20.50 0.39 -8.22
C LEU A 82 -21.99 0.33 -8.60
N ALA A 83 -22.87 0.96 -7.83
CA ALA A 83 -24.29 1.07 -8.13
C ALA A 83 -24.61 2.10 -9.23
N GLN A 84 -23.65 2.92 -9.65
CA GLN A 84 -23.89 3.94 -10.67
C GLN A 84 -24.01 3.32 -12.08
N PRO A 85 -24.89 3.86 -12.95
CA PRO A 85 -25.16 3.27 -14.27
C PRO A 85 -23.95 3.19 -15.21
N ASP A 86 -22.97 4.07 -15.04
CA ASP A 86 -21.76 4.09 -15.86
C ASP A 86 -20.85 2.87 -15.61
N CYS A 87 -20.90 2.28 -14.40
CA CYS A 87 -20.20 1.05 -14.06
C CYS A 87 -20.81 -0.22 -14.70
N ALA A 88 -21.96 -0.10 -15.39
CA ALA A 88 -22.66 -1.26 -15.96
C ALA A 88 -21.87 -2.00 -17.05
N ARG A 89 -20.87 -1.34 -17.67
CA ARG A 89 -19.99 -1.98 -18.66
C ARG A 89 -18.77 -2.67 -18.04
N GLY A 90 -18.58 -2.52 -16.73
CA GLY A 90 -17.43 -3.05 -16.00
C GLY A 90 -16.56 -1.95 -15.43
N VAL A 91 -15.66 -2.34 -14.53
CA VAL A 91 -14.84 -1.43 -13.73
C VAL A 91 -13.41 -1.91 -13.64
N ILE A 92 -12.51 -0.95 -13.40
CA ILE A 92 -11.09 -1.17 -13.15
C ILE A 92 -10.79 -0.57 -11.78
N LEU A 93 -10.44 -1.40 -10.81
CA LEU A 93 -10.00 -0.95 -9.49
C LEU A 93 -8.50 -0.63 -9.55
N ASP A 94 -8.13 0.62 -9.24
CA ASP A 94 -6.75 1.08 -9.20
C ASP A 94 -6.40 1.59 -7.79
N GLY A 95 -5.45 0.92 -7.15
CA GLY A 95 -4.99 1.27 -5.80
C GLY A 95 -5.89 0.79 -4.66
N PHE A 96 -6.87 -0.06 -4.95
CA PHE A 96 -7.65 -0.85 -4.00
C PHE A 96 -7.95 -2.23 -4.62
N PRO A 97 -7.87 -3.33 -3.86
CA PRO A 97 -7.37 -3.43 -2.49
C PRO A 97 -5.85 -3.30 -2.42
N ARG A 98 -5.33 -3.02 -1.22
CA ARG A 98 -3.88 -2.98 -0.90
C ARG A 98 -3.47 -4.01 0.13
N THR A 99 -4.41 -4.65 0.80
CA THR A 99 -4.15 -5.68 1.82
C THR A 99 -5.10 -6.86 1.62
N ALA A 100 -4.73 -8.05 2.11
CA ALA A 100 -5.58 -9.23 2.00
C ALA A 100 -6.94 -9.06 2.71
N VAL A 101 -7.00 -8.26 3.78
CA VAL A 101 -8.25 -7.92 4.48
C VAL A 101 -9.18 -7.12 3.58
N GLN A 102 -8.65 -6.11 2.88
CA GLN A 102 -9.41 -5.34 1.91
C GLN A 102 -9.85 -6.19 0.71
N ALA A 103 -9.02 -7.12 0.26
CA ALA A 103 -9.38 -8.04 -0.82
C ALA A 103 -10.55 -8.95 -0.44
N SER A 104 -10.51 -9.52 0.76
CA SER A 104 -11.63 -10.32 1.29
C SER A 104 -12.93 -9.51 1.45
N ALA A 105 -12.83 -8.26 1.92
CA ALA A 105 -13.98 -7.37 2.02
C ALA A 105 -14.57 -7.01 0.65
N LEU A 106 -13.71 -6.79 -0.35
CA LEU A 106 -14.14 -6.57 -1.74
C LEU A 106 -14.86 -7.78 -2.32
N ASP A 107 -14.36 -8.99 -2.07
CA ASP A 107 -15.01 -10.22 -2.53
C ASP A 107 -16.41 -10.38 -1.94
N GLY A 108 -16.58 -10.08 -0.65
CA GLY A 108 -17.90 -10.03 -0.01
C GLY A 108 -18.85 -9.04 -0.68
N LEU A 109 -18.39 -7.81 -0.91
CA LEU A 109 -19.18 -6.78 -1.59
C LEU A 109 -19.61 -7.20 -3.01
N LEU A 110 -18.70 -7.81 -3.78
CA LEU A 110 -19.01 -8.26 -5.13
C LEU A 110 -19.97 -9.46 -5.12
N ALA A 111 -19.80 -10.40 -4.19
CA ALA A 111 -20.67 -11.56 -4.04
C ALA A 111 -22.13 -11.17 -3.76
N GLU A 112 -22.38 -10.17 -2.90
CA GLU A 112 -23.71 -9.60 -2.66
C GLU A 112 -24.39 -9.08 -3.93
N ARG A 113 -23.60 -8.71 -4.94
CA ARG A 113 -24.05 -8.20 -6.23
C ARG A 113 -24.08 -9.27 -7.32
N GLY A 114 -23.78 -10.53 -6.99
CA GLY A 114 -23.62 -11.61 -7.97
C GLY A 114 -22.43 -11.39 -8.92
N GLN A 115 -21.46 -10.57 -8.51
CA GLN A 115 -20.23 -10.27 -9.23
C GLN A 115 -19.04 -10.97 -8.55
N ARG A 116 -17.90 -10.99 -9.23
CA ARG A 116 -16.62 -11.47 -8.71
C ARG A 116 -15.51 -10.66 -9.35
N ILE A 117 -14.29 -10.79 -8.84
CA ILE A 117 -13.11 -10.30 -9.55
C ILE A 117 -12.86 -11.22 -10.74
N ASP A 118 -12.94 -10.67 -11.95
CA ASP A 118 -12.74 -11.43 -13.17
C ASP A 118 -11.26 -11.59 -13.53
N ALA A 119 -10.46 -10.56 -13.26
CA ALA A 119 -9.01 -10.65 -13.35
C ALA A 119 -8.31 -9.63 -12.45
N ALA A 120 -7.32 -10.09 -11.69
CA ALA A 120 -6.31 -9.25 -11.06
C ALA A 120 -5.06 -9.22 -11.94
N ILE A 121 -4.79 -8.09 -12.57
CA ILE A 121 -3.71 -7.93 -13.54
C ILE A 121 -2.50 -7.33 -12.81
N SER A 122 -1.42 -8.11 -12.68
CA SER A 122 -0.14 -7.67 -12.13
C SER A 122 0.75 -7.14 -13.25
N LEU A 123 1.02 -5.83 -13.23
CA LEU A 123 1.99 -5.17 -14.09
C LEU A 123 3.40 -5.36 -13.51
N GLU A 124 4.13 -6.30 -14.08
CA GLU A 124 5.46 -6.69 -13.61
C GLU A 124 6.52 -5.75 -14.16
N VAL A 125 7.31 -5.18 -13.27
CA VAL A 125 8.41 -4.27 -13.62
C VAL A 125 9.69 -4.71 -12.94
N ASP A 126 10.80 -4.27 -13.50
CA ASP A 126 12.09 -4.36 -12.82
C ASP A 126 12.26 -3.14 -11.90
N ASP A 127 12.38 -3.39 -10.59
CA ASP A 127 12.50 -2.33 -9.58
C ASP A 127 13.72 -1.44 -9.82
N ALA A 128 14.88 -2.01 -10.17
CA ALA A 128 16.10 -1.25 -10.38
C ALA A 128 15.95 -0.35 -11.61
N ALA A 129 15.43 -0.90 -12.71
CA ALA A 129 15.10 -0.14 -13.91
C ALA A 129 14.03 0.92 -13.62
N MET A 130 13.11 0.66 -12.69
CA MET A 130 12.09 1.63 -12.29
C MET A 130 12.64 2.80 -11.49
N VAL A 131 13.52 2.53 -10.54
CA VAL A 131 14.23 3.58 -9.78
C VAL A 131 15.03 4.43 -10.75
N GLU A 132 15.79 3.83 -11.67
CA GLU A 132 16.55 4.57 -12.68
C GLU A 132 15.62 5.41 -13.55
N ARG A 133 14.54 4.83 -14.09
CA ARG A 133 13.59 5.49 -14.98
C ARG A 133 12.87 6.69 -14.35
N ILE A 134 12.52 6.60 -13.07
CA ILE A 134 11.83 7.69 -12.37
C ILE A 134 12.83 8.76 -11.92
N SER A 135 13.95 8.35 -11.31
CA SER A 135 14.93 9.28 -10.75
C SER A 135 15.71 10.07 -11.78
N GLY A 136 15.88 9.50 -12.97
CA GLY A 136 16.47 10.19 -14.09
C GLY A 136 15.57 11.24 -14.74
N ARG A 137 14.27 11.33 -14.38
CA ARG A 137 13.30 12.21 -15.06
C ARG A 137 13.48 13.67 -14.66
N PHE A 138 13.50 14.55 -15.65
CA PHE A 138 13.37 16.00 -15.44
C PHE A 138 12.59 16.66 -16.56
N THR A 139 12.14 17.89 -16.33
CA THR A 139 11.29 18.63 -17.28
C THR A 139 11.82 20.04 -17.49
N CYS A 140 11.63 20.58 -18.69
CA CYS A 140 11.84 21.99 -18.94
C CYS A 140 10.79 22.80 -18.19
N GLY A 141 11.21 23.69 -17.30
CA GLY A 141 10.34 24.61 -16.58
C GLY A 141 9.73 25.71 -17.45
N GLY A 142 10.16 25.86 -18.71
CA GLY A 142 9.59 26.80 -19.67
C GLY A 142 8.44 26.23 -20.50
N CYS A 143 8.57 25.01 -21.02
CA CYS A 143 7.56 24.41 -21.90
C CYS A 143 7.03 23.04 -21.44
N GLY A 144 7.54 22.50 -20.33
CA GLY A 144 7.14 21.20 -19.79
C GLY A 144 7.76 19.99 -20.49
N GLU A 145 8.59 20.18 -21.52
CA GLU A 145 9.22 19.08 -22.25
C GLU A 145 9.99 18.15 -21.31
N GLY A 146 9.70 16.84 -21.39
CA GLY A 146 10.32 15.82 -20.56
C GLY A 146 11.64 15.32 -21.12
N TYR A 147 12.61 15.15 -20.24
CA TYR A 147 13.95 14.63 -20.48
C TYR A 147 14.27 13.53 -19.46
N HIS A 148 15.34 12.80 -19.74
CA HIS A 148 15.90 11.80 -18.86
C HIS A 148 17.42 11.82 -18.95
N ASP A 149 18.12 11.56 -17.84
CA ASP A 149 19.58 11.56 -17.79
C ASP A 149 20.22 10.62 -18.83
N SER A 150 19.76 9.36 -18.89
CA SER A 150 20.25 8.34 -19.83
C SER A 150 19.45 8.24 -21.14
N PHE A 151 18.12 8.25 -21.08
CA PHE A 151 17.27 7.86 -22.22
C PHE A 151 16.90 8.99 -23.18
N LYS A 152 16.96 10.25 -22.72
CA LYS A 152 16.60 11.43 -23.51
C LYS A 152 17.26 12.67 -22.90
N ALA A 153 18.58 12.74 -23.06
CA ALA A 153 19.33 13.92 -22.66
C ALA A 153 19.11 15.06 -23.68
N PRO A 154 19.08 16.33 -23.23
CA PRO A 154 19.07 17.45 -24.16
C PRO A 154 20.34 17.45 -25.02
N ALA A 155 20.22 17.90 -26.27
CA ALA A 155 21.35 17.99 -27.20
C ALA A 155 22.47 18.89 -26.64
N ILE A 156 22.10 19.93 -25.89
CA ILE A 156 23.02 20.78 -25.14
C ILE A 156 22.66 20.67 -23.65
N PRO A 157 23.59 20.21 -22.77
CA PRO A 157 23.33 20.08 -21.34
C PRO A 157 22.72 21.35 -20.74
N GLY A 158 21.61 21.18 -20.01
CA GLY A 158 20.89 22.28 -19.37
C GLY A 158 20.03 23.15 -20.30
N THR A 159 19.95 22.85 -21.59
CA THR A 159 19.14 23.63 -22.56
C THR A 159 18.05 22.78 -23.18
N CYS A 160 16.82 23.29 -23.22
CA CYS A 160 15.69 22.57 -23.79
C CYS A 160 15.76 22.56 -25.32
N ASP A 161 15.79 21.38 -25.93
CA ASP A 161 15.79 21.20 -27.40
C ASP A 161 14.53 21.77 -28.07
N ARG A 162 13.41 21.84 -27.33
CA ARG A 162 12.12 22.32 -27.86
C ARG A 162 11.97 23.83 -27.83
N CYS A 163 12.37 24.50 -26.76
CA CYS A 163 12.12 25.94 -26.57
C CYS A 163 13.35 26.78 -26.25
N GLY A 164 14.54 26.18 -26.14
CA GLY A 164 15.77 26.85 -25.75
C GLY A 164 15.83 27.28 -24.27
N GLY A 165 14.81 26.97 -23.47
CA GLY A 165 14.76 27.32 -22.06
C GLY A 165 15.82 26.58 -21.23
N THR A 166 16.42 27.27 -20.25
CA THR A 166 17.51 26.72 -19.42
C THR A 166 17.09 26.31 -18.01
N LYS A 167 15.82 26.56 -17.64
CA LYS A 167 15.28 26.18 -16.33
C LYS A 167 14.85 24.72 -16.36
N MET A 168 15.74 23.80 -15.98
CA MET A 168 15.39 22.38 -15.83
C MET A 168 14.90 22.10 -14.41
N LYS A 169 13.81 21.33 -14.27
CA LYS A 169 13.18 21.00 -13.00
C LYS A 169 13.01 19.50 -12.83
N ARG A 170 13.44 18.98 -11.68
CA ARG A 170 13.09 17.65 -11.19
C ARG A 170 11.94 17.77 -10.19
N ARG A 171 11.09 16.75 -10.11
CA ARG A 171 10.09 16.69 -9.05
C ARG A 171 10.73 16.12 -7.79
N ALA A 172 10.28 16.58 -6.63
CA ALA A 172 10.84 16.13 -5.35
C ALA A 172 10.56 14.64 -5.09
N ASP A 173 9.46 14.11 -5.63
CA ASP A 173 9.02 12.71 -5.50
C ASP A 173 9.70 11.76 -6.48
N ASP A 174 10.47 12.28 -7.43
CA ASP A 174 11.25 11.47 -8.37
C ASP A 174 12.61 11.04 -7.76
N ARG A 175 13.01 11.52 -6.57
CA ARG A 175 14.30 11.11 -5.94
C ARG A 175 14.40 9.60 -5.75
N ALA A 176 15.57 9.03 -5.98
CA ALA A 176 15.80 7.58 -5.92
C ALA A 176 15.34 7.00 -4.58
N GLU A 177 15.66 7.66 -3.47
CA GLU A 177 15.28 7.24 -2.12
C GLU A 177 13.75 7.22 -1.96
N THR A 178 13.06 8.26 -2.43
CA THR A 178 11.59 8.33 -2.38
C THR A 178 10.94 7.26 -3.27
N VAL A 179 11.50 6.97 -4.43
CA VAL A 179 11.01 5.91 -5.32
C VAL A 179 11.22 4.53 -4.68
N MET A 180 12.39 4.28 -4.11
CA MET A 180 12.70 3.04 -3.39
C MET A 180 11.77 2.81 -2.20
N GLN A 181 11.52 3.84 -1.39
CA GLN A 181 10.55 3.75 -0.28
C GLN A 181 9.15 3.37 -0.76
N ARG A 182 8.70 3.96 -1.87
CA ARG A 182 7.40 3.65 -2.47
C ARG A 182 7.33 2.23 -3.05
N LEU A 183 8.42 1.73 -3.63
CA LEU A 183 8.54 0.35 -4.08
C LEU A 183 8.55 -0.63 -2.91
N ALA A 184 9.32 -0.34 -1.87
CA ALA A 184 9.37 -1.15 -0.65
C ALA A 184 7.99 -1.27 0.02
N ALA A 185 7.25 -0.16 0.15
CA ALA A 185 5.89 -0.17 0.67
C ALA A 185 4.94 -1.02 -0.20
N TYR A 186 5.05 -0.92 -1.54
CA TYR A 186 4.28 -1.77 -2.45
C TYR A 186 4.58 -3.26 -2.23
N HIS A 187 5.85 -3.65 -2.11
CA HIS A 187 6.23 -5.04 -1.89
C HIS A 187 5.83 -5.59 -0.53
N ALA A 188 5.84 -4.75 0.51
CA ALA A 188 5.45 -5.15 1.86
C ALA A 188 3.93 -5.34 1.98
N GLU A 189 3.14 -4.43 1.39
CA GLU A 189 1.70 -4.38 1.64
C GLU A 189 0.88 -4.95 0.49
N THR A 190 1.19 -4.55 -0.76
CA THR A 190 0.36 -4.83 -1.93
C THR A 190 0.79 -6.06 -2.72
N ALA A 191 2.09 -6.32 -2.87
CA ALA A 191 2.58 -7.52 -3.56
C ALA A 191 2.09 -8.86 -2.96
N PRO A 192 1.84 -9.00 -1.63
CA PRO A 192 1.20 -10.19 -1.09
C PRO A 192 -0.18 -10.51 -1.68
N LEU A 193 -0.89 -9.52 -2.24
CA LEU A 193 -2.15 -9.75 -2.95
C LEU A 193 -1.98 -10.59 -4.23
N ILE A 194 -0.77 -10.64 -4.79
CA ILE A 194 -0.47 -11.51 -5.93
C ILE A 194 -0.76 -12.96 -5.55
N ALA A 195 -0.27 -13.43 -4.39
CA ALA A 195 -0.53 -14.78 -3.91
C ALA A 195 -2.03 -15.03 -3.68
N TYR A 196 -2.73 -14.05 -3.09
CA TYR A 196 -4.18 -14.13 -2.85
C TYR A 196 -4.97 -14.37 -4.16
N TYR A 197 -4.67 -13.60 -5.21
CA TYR A 197 -5.36 -13.75 -6.50
C TYR A 197 -4.87 -14.93 -7.34
N GLU A 198 -3.63 -15.38 -7.11
CA GLU A 198 -3.09 -16.60 -7.70
C GLU A 198 -3.83 -17.83 -7.16
N GLU A 199 -4.00 -17.91 -5.84
CA GLU A 199 -4.79 -18.95 -5.17
C GLU A 199 -6.27 -18.93 -5.60
N ALA A 200 -6.84 -17.73 -5.79
CA ALA A 200 -8.20 -17.56 -6.31
C ALA A 200 -8.34 -17.88 -7.82
N GLY A 201 -7.24 -18.10 -8.54
CA GLY A 201 -7.24 -18.39 -9.98
C GLY A 201 -7.64 -17.21 -10.88
N SER A 202 -7.58 -15.97 -10.36
CA SER A 202 -7.94 -14.74 -11.09
C SER A 202 -6.73 -13.87 -11.44
N LEU A 203 -5.52 -14.24 -11.02
CA LEU A 203 -4.30 -13.51 -11.35
C LEU A 203 -3.91 -13.66 -12.83
N THR A 204 -3.56 -12.54 -13.46
CA THR A 204 -2.86 -12.48 -14.75
C THR A 204 -1.62 -11.60 -14.63
N ARG A 205 -0.46 -12.10 -15.05
CA ARG A 205 0.81 -11.34 -15.03
C ARG A 205 1.09 -10.77 -16.42
N ILE A 206 1.46 -9.49 -16.48
CA ILE A 206 1.78 -8.77 -17.72
C ILE A 206 3.10 -8.01 -17.52
N PRO A 207 4.14 -8.28 -18.33
CA PRO A 207 5.36 -7.49 -18.34
C PRO A 207 5.08 -6.04 -18.71
N ALA A 208 5.47 -5.09 -17.86
CA ALA A 208 5.13 -3.67 -17.97
C ALA A 208 6.34 -2.77 -18.28
N MET A 209 7.40 -3.36 -18.85
CA MET A 209 8.61 -2.65 -19.31
C MET A 209 8.63 -2.41 -20.84
N GLY A 210 7.65 -2.93 -21.58
CA GLY A 210 7.53 -2.82 -23.04
C GLY A 210 6.85 -1.54 -23.53
N ALA A 211 6.48 -1.51 -24.82
CA ALA A 211 5.76 -0.37 -25.39
C ALA A 211 4.35 -0.25 -24.80
N ILE A 212 3.86 0.98 -24.66
CA ILE A 212 2.54 1.27 -24.04
C ILE A 212 1.43 0.53 -24.79
N GLU A 213 1.50 0.49 -26.12
CA GLU A 213 0.53 -0.13 -27.01
C GLU A 213 0.54 -1.67 -26.92
N GLU A 214 1.71 -2.28 -26.72
CA GLU A 214 1.85 -3.72 -26.54
C GLU A 214 1.18 -4.16 -25.23
N ILE A 215 1.49 -3.45 -24.15
CA ILE A 215 0.88 -3.67 -22.83
C ILE A 215 -0.65 -3.49 -22.94
N ALA A 216 -1.11 -2.42 -23.60
CA ALA A 216 -2.54 -2.17 -23.78
C ALA A 216 -3.26 -3.27 -24.58
N ALA A 217 -2.57 -3.86 -25.57
CA ALA A 217 -3.10 -4.96 -26.36
C ALA A 217 -3.26 -6.24 -25.52
N GLU A 218 -2.29 -6.53 -24.64
CA GLU A 218 -2.37 -7.65 -23.70
C GLU A 218 -3.50 -7.47 -22.69
N LEU A 219 -3.62 -6.30 -22.05
CA LEU A 219 -4.74 -6.02 -21.14
C LEU A 219 -6.09 -6.13 -21.84
N SER A 220 -6.18 -5.63 -23.08
CA SER A 220 -7.39 -5.77 -23.88
C SER A 220 -7.72 -7.23 -24.22
N ALA A 221 -6.72 -8.12 -24.31
CA ALA A 221 -6.95 -9.55 -24.49
C ALA A 221 -7.56 -10.17 -23.23
N VAL A 222 -7.09 -9.78 -22.04
CA VAL A 222 -7.66 -10.19 -20.76
C VAL A 222 -9.13 -9.78 -20.66
N VAL A 223 -9.45 -8.50 -20.96
CA VAL A 223 -10.84 -8.00 -20.93
C VAL A 223 -11.75 -8.79 -21.89
N ARG A 224 -11.26 -9.13 -23.08
CA ARG A 224 -12.03 -9.95 -24.04
C ARG A 224 -12.23 -11.39 -23.58
N GLN A 225 -11.28 -11.94 -22.81
CA GLN A 225 -11.39 -13.29 -22.26
C GLN A 225 -12.39 -13.34 -21.11
N THR A 226 -12.36 -12.37 -20.20
CA THR A 226 -13.29 -12.28 -19.08
C THR A 226 -14.72 -12.09 -19.56
N ALA A 227 -14.94 -11.24 -20.57
CA ALA A 227 -16.24 -11.07 -21.21
C ALA A 227 -16.81 -12.39 -21.77
N ARG A 228 -15.98 -13.33 -22.23
CA ARG A 228 -16.45 -14.62 -22.79
C ARG A 228 -16.88 -15.64 -21.74
N LEU A 229 -16.47 -15.49 -20.49
CA LEU A 229 -16.68 -16.51 -19.44
C LEU A 229 -18.06 -16.42 -18.77
N GLY A 230 -18.78 -15.31 -18.91
CA GLY A 230 -20.12 -15.13 -18.35
C GLY A 230 -20.20 -15.19 -16.81
N PRO A 231 -21.35 -14.85 -16.22
CA PRO A 231 -21.59 -15.06 -14.79
C PRO A 231 -21.74 -16.55 -14.49
N ILE A 232 -20.97 -17.08 -13.52
CA ILE A 232 -21.17 -18.43 -13.00
C ILE A 232 -22.42 -18.42 -12.12
N ARG A 233 -23.51 -19.04 -12.57
CA ARG A 233 -24.65 -19.37 -11.71
C ARG A 233 -24.33 -20.68 -10.97
N GLY A 234 -24.00 -20.62 -9.67
CA GLY A 234 -24.18 -21.77 -8.77
C GLY A 234 -23.07 -22.06 -7.75
N SER A 235 -23.50 -22.01 -6.47
CA SER A 235 -23.05 -22.69 -5.25
C SER A 235 -21.59 -22.54 -4.77
N TRP A 236 -21.42 -21.64 -3.82
CA TRP A 236 -20.49 -21.79 -2.70
C TRP A 236 -21.06 -22.77 -1.65
N GLU A 237 -21.43 -23.99 -2.07
CA GLU A 237 -21.76 -25.08 -1.14
C GLU A 237 -20.70 -26.17 -1.31
N GLY A 238 -19.63 -26.08 -0.52
CA GLY A 238 -18.58 -27.09 -0.53
C GLY A 238 -17.23 -26.68 0.05
N ALA A 239 -17.19 -25.81 1.06
CA ALA A 239 -15.94 -25.50 1.80
C ALA A 239 -15.85 -26.28 3.12
N GLU A 240 -16.38 -27.50 3.17
CA GLU A 240 -16.11 -28.43 4.26
C GLU A 240 -15.74 -29.80 3.69
N ARG A 241 -14.50 -30.22 4.00
CA ARG A 241 -13.95 -31.59 3.99
C ARG A 241 -13.02 -31.97 2.83
N SER A 242 -11.73 -31.75 3.07
CA SER A 242 -10.64 -32.68 2.71
C SER A 242 -9.36 -32.20 3.40
N GLN A 243 -9.06 -32.74 4.59
CA GLN A 243 -8.04 -33.78 4.77
C GLN A 243 -6.66 -33.38 4.23
N GLU A 244 -5.82 -32.91 5.15
CA GLU A 244 -4.46 -33.41 5.37
C GLU A 244 -3.89 -34.26 4.22
N ARG A 245 -3.28 -33.59 3.25
CA ARG A 245 -2.31 -34.19 2.35
C ARG A 245 -1.04 -33.37 2.45
N GLU A 246 -0.02 -33.97 3.06
CA GLU A 246 1.36 -33.54 2.96
C GLU A 246 1.73 -33.41 1.48
N GLY A 247 2.01 -32.18 1.04
CA GLY A 247 2.51 -31.91 -0.31
C GLY A 247 3.97 -32.35 -0.45
N PRO A 248 4.42 -32.74 -1.66
CA PRO A 248 5.80 -33.14 -1.87
C PRO A 248 6.72 -31.91 -1.72
N THR A 249 7.72 -32.02 -0.87
CA THR A 249 8.81 -31.04 -0.78
C THR A 249 9.69 -31.14 -2.03
N MET A 250 9.61 -30.14 -2.90
CA MET A 250 10.57 -29.96 -3.98
C MET A 250 11.63 -28.93 -3.57
N PRO A 251 12.93 -29.17 -3.85
CA PRO A 251 14.02 -28.31 -3.43
C PRO A 251 14.07 -27.06 -4.31
N TYR A 252 14.09 -25.89 -3.66
CA TYR A 252 14.30 -24.60 -4.31
C TYR A 252 15.80 -24.39 -4.56
N ASP A 253 16.23 -24.53 -5.82
CA ASP A 253 17.59 -24.18 -6.24
C ASP A 253 17.76 -22.66 -6.30
N LYS A 254 18.43 -22.10 -5.28
CA LYS A 254 18.97 -20.74 -5.29
C LYS A 254 20.16 -20.69 -6.26
N ALA A 255 19.95 -20.21 -7.47
CA ALA A 255 21.04 -19.68 -8.27
C ALA A 255 20.58 -18.50 -9.14
N SER A 256 21.40 -17.44 -9.09
CA SER A 256 21.39 -16.21 -9.90
C SER A 256 20.34 -15.13 -9.59
N SER A 257 20.52 -14.43 -8.48
CA SER A 257 20.32 -12.97 -8.44
C SER A 257 21.52 -12.32 -7.76
N THR A 258 22.41 -11.74 -8.55
CA THR A 258 23.48 -10.86 -8.06
C THR A 258 22.92 -9.47 -7.80
N GLY A 259 22.07 -9.35 -6.78
CA GLY A 259 22.00 -8.13 -5.98
C GLY A 259 23.09 -8.24 -4.93
N ALA A 260 23.93 -7.20 -4.75
CA ALA A 260 24.95 -7.21 -3.71
C ALA A 260 24.28 -7.52 -2.36
N GLN A 261 24.57 -8.70 -1.81
CA GLN A 261 24.14 -9.02 -0.45
C GLN A 261 24.79 -7.99 0.47
N PRO A 262 24.06 -7.45 1.48
CA PRO A 262 24.68 -6.60 2.48
C PRO A 262 25.89 -7.35 3.03
N SER A 263 27.01 -6.65 3.13
CA SER A 263 28.24 -7.22 3.66
C SER A 263 27.96 -7.85 5.03
N ALA A 264 28.75 -8.86 5.41
CA ALA A 264 28.59 -9.51 6.71
C ALA A 264 28.70 -8.51 7.89
N GLU A 265 29.37 -7.37 7.67
CA GLU A 265 29.40 -6.23 8.59
C GLU A 265 28.06 -5.48 8.62
N GLU A 266 27.51 -5.06 7.48
CA GLU A 266 26.21 -4.35 7.42
C GLU A 266 25.04 -5.19 7.97
N ALA A 267 25.03 -6.50 7.69
CA ALA A 267 24.02 -7.40 8.23
C ALA A 267 24.14 -7.55 9.76
N LYS A 268 25.37 -7.51 10.29
CA LYS A 268 25.63 -7.58 11.73
C LYS A 268 25.31 -6.26 12.43
N ASP A 269 25.58 -5.13 11.79
CA ASP A 269 25.28 -3.80 12.31
C ASP A 269 23.77 -3.56 12.36
N ASN A 270 23.02 -3.98 11.33
CA ASN A 270 21.55 -3.94 11.33
C ASN A 270 20.93 -4.83 12.42
N ALA A 271 21.47 -6.03 12.62
CA ALA A 271 21.02 -6.93 13.70
C ALA A 271 21.36 -6.36 15.09
N SER A 272 22.53 -5.75 15.24
CA SER A 272 22.97 -5.09 16.47
C SER A 272 22.05 -3.92 16.82
N TYR A 273 21.79 -3.03 15.86
CA TYR A 273 20.89 -1.88 15.98
C TYR A 273 19.48 -2.32 16.40
N TRP A 274 18.91 -3.30 15.69
CA TRP A 274 17.58 -3.83 16.01
C TRP A 274 17.51 -4.43 17.42
N SER A 275 18.53 -5.21 17.81
CA SER A 275 18.58 -5.82 19.15
C SER A 275 18.70 -4.77 20.27
N ALA A 276 19.42 -3.66 20.01
CA ALA A 276 19.55 -2.55 20.94
C ALA A 276 18.24 -1.76 21.08
N ASN A 277 17.53 -1.53 19.97
CA ASN A 277 16.23 -0.88 19.95
C ASN A 277 15.17 -1.71 20.72
N VAL A 278 15.05 -3.01 20.41
CA VAL A 278 14.13 -3.92 21.12
C VAL A 278 14.45 -3.95 22.62
N ARG A 279 15.72 -3.98 23.00
CA ARG A 279 16.12 -3.93 24.42
C ARG A 279 15.68 -2.63 25.10
N LEU A 280 15.80 -1.49 24.42
CA LEU A 280 15.37 -0.19 24.94
C LEU A 280 13.85 -0.12 25.15
N ILE A 281 13.09 -0.68 24.20
CA ILE A 281 11.62 -0.79 24.30
C ILE A 281 11.24 -1.66 25.49
N LEU A 282 11.84 -2.85 25.62
CA LEU A 282 11.55 -3.78 26.71
C LEU A 282 11.88 -3.19 28.09
N ILE A 283 13.01 -2.48 28.22
CA ILE A 283 13.38 -1.80 29.48
C ILE A 283 12.36 -0.71 29.81
N SER A 284 11.97 0.10 28.83
CA SER A 284 10.98 1.17 29.03
C SER A 284 9.61 0.62 29.45
N LEU A 285 9.17 -0.47 28.82
CA LEU A 285 7.92 -1.17 29.17
C LEU A 285 8.00 -1.80 30.56
N ALA A 286 9.13 -2.38 30.94
CA ALA A 286 9.34 -2.95 32.27
C ALA A 286 9.29 -1.87 33.37
N ILE A 287 9.96 -0.73 33.16
CA ILE A 287 9.92 0.40 34.10
C ILE A 287 8.49 0.93 34.22
N TRP A 288 7.80 1.12 33.09
CA TRP A 288 6.42 1.57 33.07
C TRP A 288 5.48 0.60 33.82
N ALA A 289 5.63 -0.70 33.60
CA ALA A 289 4.81 -1.73 34.25
C ALA A 289 5.07 -1.77 35.77
N VAL A 290 6.33 -1.68 36.20
CA VAL A 290 6.69 -1.63 37.62
C VAL A 290 6.09 -0.40 38.31
N VAL A 291 6.14 0.77 37.68
CA VAL A 291 5.55 1.98 38.26
C VAL A 291 4.02 1.91 38.26
N SER A 292 3.42 1.53 37.14
CA SER A 292 1.97 1.56 36.98
C SER A 292 1.27 0.48 37.81
N PHE A 293 1.80 -0.74 37.82
CA PHE A 293 1.19 -1.87 38.51
C PHE A 293 1.86 -2.15 39.87
N GLY A 294 3.18 -2.07 39.94
CA GLY A 294 3.91 -2.30 41.20
C GLY A 294 3.62 -1.23 42.24
N PHE A 295 3.83 0.05 41.91
CA PHE A 295 3.58 1.15 42.86
C PHE A 295 2.09 1.50 42.98
N GLY A 296 1.36 1.52 41.86
CA GLY A 296 -0.06 1.90 41.85
C GLY A 296 -1.02 0.86 42.45
N ILE A 297 -0.68 -0.44 42.41
CA ILE A 297 -1.57 -1.51 42.86
C ILE A 297 -0.97 -2.27 44.03
N VAL A 298 0.25 -2.80 43.89
CA VAL A 298 0.83 -3.74 44.87
C VAL A 298 1.34 -3.02 46.12
N LEU A 299 2.11 -1.93 45.96
CA LEU A 299 2.69 -1.17 47.06
C LEU A 299 1.76 -0.09 47.61
N ARG A 300 0.57 0.09 47.03
CA ARG A 300 -0.39 1.11 47.44
C ARG A 300 -0.66 1.12 48.96
N PRO A 301 -0.90 -0.02 49.65
CA PRO A 301 -1.15 -0.01 51.10
C PRO A 301 0.06 0.42 51.94
N LEU A 302 1.27 0.23 51.43
CA LEU A 302 2.52 0.63 52.10
C LEU A 302 2.83 2.11 51.86
N LEU A 303 2.37 2.67 50.73
CA LEU A 303 2.58 4.05 50.33
C LEU A 303 1.48 5.00 50.84
N SER A 304 0.29 4.49 51.16
CA SER A 304 -0.87 5.26 51.63
C SER A 304 -0.76 5.81 53.06
N GLY A 305 0.43 5.76 53.65
CA GLY A 305 0.76 6.38 54.94
C GLY A 305 1.88 7.42 54.85
N ILE A 306 2.41 7.66 53.65
CA ILE A 306 3.50 8.60 53.41
C ILE A 306 2.93 9.80 52.68
N SER A 307 2.83 10.93 53.37
CA SER A 307 2.40 12.19 52.78
C SER A 307 3.60 13.06 52.41
N VAL A 308 3.70 13.46 51.15
CA VAL A 308 4.70 14.42 50.67
C VAL A 308 3.97 15.68 50.20
N GLY A 309 4.23 16.82 50.85
CA GLY A 309 3.58 18.09 50.49
C GLY A 309 2.05 18.12 50.68
N GLY A 310 1.52 17.26 51.56
CA GLY A 310 0.08 17.16 51.82
C GLY A 310 -0.69 16.22 50.89
N ALA A 311 -0.03 15.62 49.88
CA ALA A 311 -0.61 14.60 49.01
C ALA A 311 -0.21 13.19 49.49
N ASP A 312 -1.18 12.27 49.53
CA ASP A 312 -0.95 10.86 49.80
C ASP A 312 -0.20 10.21 48.64
N LEU A 313 0.96 9.62 48.92
CA LEU A 313 1.84 9.11 47.89
C LEU A 313 1.22 7.89 47.18
N GLY A 314 0.49 7.05 47.90
CA GLY A 314 -0.24 5.91 47.34
C GLY A 314 -1.34 6.34 46.36
N PHE A 315 -2.11 7.37 46.71
CA PHE A 315 -3.12 7.98 45.84
C PHE A 315 -2.50 8.68 44.63
N TRP A 316 -1.38 9.38 44.81
CA TRP A 316 -0.67 10.07 43.74
C TRP A 316 -0.16 9.11 42.66
N PHE A 317 0.48 7.99 43.05
CA PHE A 317 0.92 6.97 42.10
C PHE A 317 -0.25 6.26 41.40
N ALA A 318 -1.37 6.05 42.09
CA ALA A 318 -2.55 5.42 41.51
C ALA A 318 -3.27 6.30 40.48
N GLN A 319 -3.14 7.63 40.55
CA GLN A 319 -3.90 8.56 39.69
C GLN A 319 -3.06 9.32 38.67
N GLN A 320 -1.89 9.83 39.04
CA GLN A 320 -1.09 10.76 38.21
C GLN A 320 0.37 10.30 38.01
N GLY A 321 0.90 9.48 38.90
CA GLY A 321 2.30 9.04 38.85
C GLY A 321 2.64 8.19 37.63
N SER A 322 1.74 7.30 37.20
CA SER A 322 1.94 6.48 36.00
C SER A 322 1.98 7.33 34.72
N ILE A 323 1.16 8.37 34.63
CA ILE A 323 1.10 9.30 33.48
C ILE A 323 2.39 10.13 33.41
N LEU A 324 2.85 10.69 34.53
CA LEU A 324 4.08 11.47 34.56
C LEU A 324 5.32 10.62 34.25
N VAL A 325 5.38 9.39 34.76
CA VAL A 325 6.46 8.45 34.42
C VAL A 325 6.40 8.03 32.96
N PHE A 326 5.20 7.83 32.41
CA PHE A 326 5.04 7.53 30.98
C PHE A 326 5.57 8.68 30.10
N LEU A 327 5.23 9.93 30.41
CA LEU A 327 5.75 11.10 29.70
C LEU A 327 7.28 11.23 29.82
N ALA A 328 7.83 10.98 31.01
CA ALA A 328 9.28 10.97 31.22
C ALA A 328 9.97 9.84 30.43
N LEU A 329 9.34 8.67 30.33
CA LEU A 329 9.83 7.54 29.54
C LEU A 329 9.78 7.82 28.04
N ILE A 330 8.77 8.54 27.53
CA ILE A 330 8.74 8.97 26.12
C ILE A 330 9.93 9.88 25.82
N PHE A 331 10.19 10.87 26.67
CA PHE A 331 11.34 11.78 26.48
C PHE A 331 12.68 11.04 26.59
N PHE A 332 12.81 10.14 27.57
CA PHE A 332 13.99 9.30 27.74
C PHE A 332 14.21 8.37 26.54
N TYR A 333 13.15 7.74 26.03
CA TYR A 333 13.19 6.89 24.86
C TYR A 333 13.63 7.68 23.63
N ALA A 334 13.01 8.82 23.36
CA ALA A 334 13.38 9.69 22.24
C ALA A 334 14.84 10.15 22.33
N TRP A 335 15.30 10.56 23.51
CA TRP A 335 16.69 10.95 23.73
C TRP A 335 17.67 9.78 23.53
N ARG A 336 17.33 8.58 24.02
CA ARG A 336 18.17 7.39 23.85
C ARG A 336 18.16 6.87 22.42
N MET A 337 17.04 6.98 21.71
CA MET A 337 16.90 6.59 20.32
C MET A 337 17.78 7.47 19.44
N ASN A 338 17.68 8.80 19.56
CA ASN A 338 18.56 9.72 18.82
C ASN A 338 20.05 9.47 19.10
N LYS A 339 20.40 9.03 20.31
CA LYS A 339 21.78 8.63 20.62
C LYS A 339 22.16 7.30 19.94
N LEU A 340 21.25 6.32 19.92
CA LEU A 340 21.46 5.03 19.27
C LEU A 340 21.60 5.19 17.75
N ASP A 341 20.80 6.07 17.14
CA ASP A 341 20.85 6.42 15.72
C ASP A 341 22.20 7.06 15.35
N ARG A 342 22.72 7.98 16.19
CA ARG A 342 24.10 8.49 16.05
C ARG A 342 25.15 7.41 16.13
N ASP A 343 25.04 6.55 17.14
CA ASP A 343 26.03 5.49 17.39
C ASP A 343 26.07 4.47 16.24
N HIS A 344 25.00 4.35 15.43
CA HIS A 344 24.89 3.43 14.29
C HIS A 344 24.80 4.14 12.91
N GLY A 345 25.01 5.46 12.85
CA GLY A 345 25.01 6.22 11.59
C GLY A 345 23.68 6.26 10.84
N VAL A 346 22.55 6.15 11.56
CA VAL A 346 21.18 6.12 11.00
C VAL A 346 20.51 7.51 11.12
N GLU A 347 21.26 8.59 11.34
CA GLU A 347 20.67 9.93 11.43
C GLU A 347 20.06 10.35 10.08
N GLU A 348 18.77 10.71 10.12
CA GLU A 348 18.11 11.46 9.06
C GLU A 348 18.64 12.92 9.09
N GLU A 349 19.21 13.42 7.99
CA GLU A 349 19.57 14.85 7.83
C GLU A 349 18.35 15.77 7.69
#